data_AF-A0A6C0D6E5-F1
#
_entry.id   AF-A0A6C0D6E5-F1
#
_cell.length_a   1.000
_cell.length_b   1.000
_cell.length_c   1.000
_cell.angle_alpha   90.00
_cell.angle_beta   90.00
_cell.angle_gamma   90.00
#
_symmetry.space_group_name_H-M   'P 1'
#
loop_
_entity.id
_entity.type
_entity.pdbx_description
1 polymer ?
#
loop_
_entity_poly.entity_id
_entity_poly.type
_entity_poly.pdbx_seq_one_letter_code
_entity_poly.pdbx_strand_id
1 'polypeptide(L)'
;MASPYKYHATAKAVMEWANSELEHVGRIAACEDPNIQYSYALSTVNGMAHLKDALYELVNDINYKDKKEDLLRLHQSVIRVMKHLIKDYNIDLNTIKAFNTKGVLSDLSYLDTRSMAGGMGDSRKMYGMMGGKSRKMNAGMMGGDSRKMYMGGKSRKMNAGIMGRKSRKMYRK
;
A
#
# COMPACT_ATOMS: atom_id res chain seq x y z
N MET A 1 -14.90 13.67 12.16
CA MET A 1 -15.49 14.95 12.61
C MET A 1 -14.57 16.09 12.24
N ALA A 2 -15.14 17.29 12.03
CA ALA A 2 -14.39 18.52 11.74
C ALA A 2 -13.88 19.18 13.03
N SER A 3 -12.80 19.96 12.92
CA SER A 3 -12.34 20.84 14.00
C SER A 3 -13.36 21.97 14.22
N PRO A 4 -13.49 22.49 15.46
CA PRO A 4 -14.25 23.71 15.72
C PRO A 4 -13.61 24.97 15.12
N TYR A 5 -12.35 24.90 14.67
CA TYR A 5 -11.62 25.99 14.05
C TYR A 5 -11.32 25.70 12.58
N LYS A 6 -11.15 26.79 11.82
CA LYS A 6 -10.76 26.75 10.41
C LYS A 6 -9.27 27.00 10.28
N TYR A 7 -8.62 26.20 9.43
CA TYR A 7 -7.20 26.32 9.14
C TYR A 7 -6.93 27.28 7.99
N HIS A 8 -7.88 27.46 7.07
CA HIS A 8 -7.73 28.33 5.89
C HIS A 8 -6.45 28.07 5.08
N ALA A 9 -5.94 26.84 5.13
CA ALA A 9 -4.75 26.43 4.40
C ALA A 9 -5.08 26.16 2.92
N THR A 10 -4.14 26.40 2.03
CA THR A 10 -4.31 26.02 0.61
C THR A 10 -4.00 24.53 0.43
N ALA A 11 -4.55 23.91 -0.62
CA ALA A 11 -4.21 22.53 -0.95
C ALA A 11 -2.71 22.30 -1.13
N LYS A 12 -1.98 23.26 -1.70
CA LYS A 12 -0.51 23.16 -1.85
C LYS A 12 0.18 23.12 -0.48
N ALA A 13 -0.16 24.06 0.41
CA ALA A 13 0.42 24.14 1.75
C ALA A 13 0.15 22.85 2.56
N VAL A 14 -1.06 22.30 2.47
CA VAL A 14 -1.43 21.06 3.17
C VAL A 14 -0.67 19.85 2.61
N MET A 15 -0.44 19.78 1.30
CA MET A 15 0.39 18.72 0.70
C MET A 15 1.85 18.81 1.15
N GLU A 16 2.43 20.02 1.19
CA GLU A 16 3.79 20.25 1.69
C GLU A 16 3.92 19.88 3.18
N TRP A 17 2.93 20.27 3.99
CA TRP A 17 2.87 19.87 5.39
C TRP A 17 2.83 18.35 5.53
N ALA A 18 1.98 17.66 4.77
CA ALA A 18 1.93 16.20 4.81
C ALA A 18 3.26 15.53 4.45
N ASN A 19 3.97 16.04 3.45
CA ASN A 19 5.30 15.52 3.11
C ASN A 19 6.29 15.69 4.27
N SER A 20 6.28 16.85 4.93
CA SER A 20 7.14 17.10 6.10
C SER A 20 6.85 16.13 7.24
N GLU A 21 5.57 15.91 7.56
CA GLU A 21 5.17 14.98 8.64
C GLU A 21 5.52 13.53 8.31
N LEU A 22 5.37 13.10 7.05
CA LEU A 22 5.74 11.76 6.61
C LEU A 22 7.27 11.56 6.62
N GLU A 23 8.05 12.59 6.35
CA GLU A 23 9.51 12.54 6.49
C GLU A 23 9.91 12.32 7.97
N HIS A 24 9.23 12.97 8.92
CA HIS A 24 9.47 12.77 10.35
C HIS A 24 9.27 11.31 10.77
N VAL A 25 8.33 10.58 10.17
CA VAL A 25 8.14 9.14 10.45
C VAL A 25 9.38 8.33 10.11
N GLY A 26 10.03 8.62 8.97
CA GLY A 26 11.27 7.96 8.59
C GLY A 26 12.40 8.25 9.58
N ARG A 27 12.47 9.49 10.09
CA ARG A 27 13.46 9.89 11.09
C ARG A 27 13.22 9.22 12.44
N ILE A 28 11.96 9.05 12.85
CA ILE A 28 11.61 8.30 14.08
C ILE A 28 12.10 6.85 13.95
N ALA A 29 11.78 6.18 12.84
CA ALA A 29 12.17 4.79 12.62
C ALA A 29 13.70 4.60 12.54
N ALA A 30 14.43 5.61 12.07
CA ALA A 30 15.89 5.60 12.01
C ALA A 30 16.57 5.90 13.36
N CYS A 31 15.85 6.46 14.33
CA CYS A 31 16.38 6.69 15.67
C CYS A 31 16.42 5.37 16.44
N GLU A 32 17.50 5.10 17.17
CA GLU A 32 17.64 3.85 17.94
C GLU A 32 17.14 3.98 19.39
N ASP A 33 17.12 5.19 19.95
CA ASP A 33 16.75 5.41 21.35
C ASP A 33 15.21 5.42 21.52
N PRO A 34 14.65 4.54 22.36
CA PRO A 34 13.20 4.42 22.54
C PRO A 34 12.52 5.68 23.10
N ASN A 35 13.19 6.45 23.96
CA ASN A 35 12.63 7.66 24.54
C ASN A 35 12.59 8.79 23.51
N ILE A 36 13.63 8.89 22.68
CA ILE A 36 13.67 9.84 21.57
C ILE A 36 12.62 9.47 20.52
N GLN A 37 12.50 8.19 20.17
CA GLN A 37 11.45 7.69 19.28
C GLN A 37 10.06 8.06 19.80
N TYR A 38 9.78 7.78 21.07
CA TYR A 38 8.51 8.13 21.72
C TYR A 38 8.23 9.64 21.63
N SER A 39 9.20 10.47 22.00
CA SER A 39 9.04 11.93 22.05
C SER A 39 8.74 12.51 20.67
N TYR A 40 9.47 12.06 19.64
CA TYR A 40 9.20 12.47 18.26
C TYR A 40 7.88 11.92 17.75
N ALA A 41 7.56 10.66 18.01
CA ALA A 41 6.30 10.07 17.58
C ALA A 41 5.09 10.80 18.20
N LEU A 42 5.15 11.15 19.48
CA LEU A 42 4.14 11.98 20.14
C LEU A 42 3.98 13.34 19.45
N SER A 43 5.09 14.03 19.16
CA SER A 43 5.05 15.32 18.46
C SER A 43 4.48 15.20 17.04
N THR A 44 4.88 14.18 16.29
CA THR A 44 4.41 13.92 14.92
C THR A 44 2.93 13.57 14.90
N VAL A 45 2.43 12.75 15.84
CA VAL A 45 0.98 12.47 15.93
C VAL A 45 0.20 13.75 16.23
N ASN A 46 0.73 14.64 17.08
CA ASN A 46 0.08 15.93 17.33
C ASN A 46 0.04 16.82 16.07
N GLY A 47 1.14 16.94 15.33
CA GLY A 47 1.19 17.67 14.05
C GLY A 47 0.24 17.09 13.01
N MET A 48 0.24 15.76 12.87
CA MET A 48 -0.66 15.03 11.97
C MET A 48 -2.14 15.16 12.34
N ALA A 49 -2.49 15.34 13.62
CA ALA A 49 -3.87 15.59 14.04
C ALA A 49 -4.39 16.93 13.49
N HIS A 50 -3.56 17.98 13.52
CA HIS A 50 -3.89 19.26 12.91
C HIS A 50 -3.97 19.14 11.38
N LEU A 51 -3.00 18.48 10.76
CA LEU A 51 -2.99 18.22 9.33
C LEU A 51 -4.25 17.48 8.87
N LYS A 52 -4.67 16.45 9.62
CA LYS A 52 -5.91 15.70 9.35
C LYS A 52 -7.12 16.63 9.33
N ASP A 53 -7.21 17.59 10.25
CA ASP A 53 -8.34 18.51 10.30
C ASP A 53 -8.32 19.52 9.15
N ALA A 54 -7.14 20.03 8.80
CA ALA A 54 -6.95 20.89 7.63
C ALA A 54 -7.30 20.17 6.31
N LEU A 55 -6.89 18.91 6.17
CA LEU A 55 -7.27 18.05 5.03
C LEU A 55 -8.78 17.85 4.97
N TYR A 56 -9.41 17.57 6.11
CA TYR A 56 -10.86 17.39 6.17
C TYR A 56 -11.62 18.66 5.78
N GLU A 57 -11.12 19.84 6.16
CA GLU A 57 -11.67 21.12 5.70
C GLU A 57 -11.63 21.24 4.18
N LEU A 58 -10.47 20.97 3.56
CA LEU A 58 -10.29 21.07 2.11
C LEU A 58 -11.09 20.02 1.32
N VAL A 59 -11.22 18.79 1.82
CA VAL A 59 -12.04 17.74 1.20
C VAL A 59 -13.51 18.15 1.06
N ASN A 60 -13.98 19.01 1.96
CA ASN A 60 -15.36 19.49 1.99
C ASN A 60 -15.53 20.89 1.36
N ASP A 61 -14.45 21.52 0.91
CA ASP A 61 -14.51 22.81 0.21
C ASP A 61 -14.83 22.60 -1.28
N ILE A 62 -15.86 23.31 -1.76
CA ILE A 62 -16.32 23.23 -3.14
C ILE A 62 -15.26 23.70 -4.14
N ASN A 63 -14.37 24.60 -3.73
CA ASN A 63 -13.29 25.13 -4.57
C ASN A 63 -12.23 24.08 -4.90
N TYR A 64 -12.19 22.97 -4.14
CA TYR A 64 -11.23 21.88 -4.32
C TYR A 64 -11.88 20.58 -4.77
N LYS A 65 -13.09 20.65 -5.35
CA LYS A 65 -13.83 19.48 -5.84
C LYS A 65 -13.00 18.59 -6.77
N ASP A 66 -12.21 19.19 -7.65
CA ASP A 66 -11.38 18.45 -8.62
C ASP A 66 -10.19 17.71 -7.98
N LYS A 67 -9.80 18.10 -6.75
CA LYS A 67 -8.72 17.47 -5.97
C LYS A 67 -9.25 16.64 -4.80
N LYS A 68 -10.57 16.53 -4.66
CA LYS A 68 -11.23 15.92 -3.52
C LYS A 68 -10.77 14.48 -3.28
N GLU A 69 -10.64 13.70 -4.34
CA GLU A 69 -10.22 12.30 -4.24
C GLU A 69 -8.79 12.19 -3.70
N ASP A 70 -7.86 12.99 -4.22
CA ASP A 70 -6.46 12.98 -3.77
C ASP A 70 -6.33 13.46 -2.32
N LEU A 71 -7.06 14.51 -1.95
CA LEU A 71 -7.10 15.01 -0.58
C LEU A 71 -7.68 13.97 0.39
N LEU A 72 -8.70 13.22 -0.04
CA LEU A 72 -9.29 12.16 0.77
C LEU A 72 -8.33 10.97 0.95
N ARG A 73 -7.61 10.58 -0.11
CA ARG A 73 -6.57 9.55 -0.05
C ARG A 73 -5.44 9.96 0.90
N LEU A 74 -5.02 11.23 0.85
CA LEU A 74 -4.02 11.76 1.76
C LEU A 74 -4.52 11.78 3.20
N HIS A 75 -5.74 12.26 3.45
CA HIS A 75 -6.38 12.25 4.76
C HIS A 75 -6.43 10.85 5.38
N GLN A 76 -6.81 9.83 4.60
CA GLN A 76 -6.83 8.44 5.06
C GLN A 76 -5.41 7.91 5.35
N SER A 77 -4.43 8.29 4.55
CA SER A 77 -3.02 7.91 4.74
C SER A 77 -2.47 8.50 6.03
N VAL A 78 -2.71 9.79 6.30
CA VAL A 78 -2.31 10.46 7.55
C VAL A 78 -2.91 9.75 8.76
N ILE A 79 -4.22 9.48 8.75
CA ILE A 79 -4.87 8.74 9.85
C ILE A 79 -4.24 7.37 10.07
N ARG A 80 -3.92 6.64 9.00
CA ARG A 80 -3.29 5.32 9.11
C ARG A 80 -1.93 5.40 9.76
N VAL A 81 -1.11 6.37 9.34
CA VAL A 81 0.22 6.59 9.91
C VAL A 81 0.13 6.96 11.38
N MET A 82 -0.78 7.87 11.76
CA MET A 82 -1.01 8.21 13.16
C MET A 82 -1.32 6.97 14.00
N LYS A 83 -2.20 6.09 13.51
CA LYS A 83 -2.54 4.84 14.21
C LYS A 83 -1.33 3.92 14.37
N HIS A 84 -0.48 3.81 13.35
CA HIS A 84 0.76 3.04 13.45
C HIS A 84 1.70 3.63 14.48
N LEU A 85 1.95 4.94 14.46
CA LEU A 85 2.81 5.60 15.44
C LEU A 85 2.31 5.37 16.87
N ILE A 86 1.00 5.51 17.11
CA ILE A 86 0.39 5.28 18.42
C ILE A 86 0.61 3.85 18.89
N LYS A 87 0.38 2.89 18.00
CA LYS A 87 0.52 1.47 18.31
C LYS A 87 1.97 1.08 18.55
N ASP A 88 2.86 1.45 17.63
CA ASP A 88 4.23 0.95 17.57
C ASP A 88 5.12 1.60 18.65
N TYR A 89 4.83 2.86 19.01
CA TYR A 89 5.56 3.59 20.06
C TYR A 89 4.77 3.74 21.36
N ASN A 90 3.62 3.06 21.50
CA ASN A 90 2.78 3.07 22.69
C ASN A 90 2.43 4.48 23.21
N ILE A 91 2.02 5.36 22.29
CA ILE A 91 1.71 6.76 22.59
C ILE A 91 0.43 6.85 23.42
N ASP A 92 0.48 7.60 24.51
CA ASP A 92 -0.71 7.90 25.32
C ASP A 92 -1.55 9.00 24.67
N LEU A 93 -2.73 8.63 24.16
CA LEU A 93 -3.69 9.57 23.59
C LEU A 93 -4.19 10.62 24.60
N ASN A 94 -4.16 10.33 25.89
CA ASN A 94 -4.55 11.31 26.91
C ASN A 94 -3.56 12.46 26.98
N THR A 95 -2.28 12.21 26.72
CA THR A 95 -1.25 13.25 26.64
C THR A 95 -1.55 14.23 25.49
N ILE A 96 -1.96 13.74 24.32
CA ILE A 96 -2.34 14.60 23.18
C ILE A 96 -3.59 15.41 23.52
N LYS A 97 -4.59 14.78 24.14
CA LYS A 97 -5.81 15.47 24.59
C LYS A 97 -5.50 16.57 25.62
N ALA A 98 -4.60 16.30 26.56
CA ALA A 98 -4.18 17.25 27.57
C ALA A 98 -3.44 18.45 26.96
N PHE A 99 -2.66 18.22 25.89
CA PHE A 99 -1.98 19.29 25.16
C PHE A 99 -2.95 20.19 24.39
N ASN A 100 -4.10 19.66 23.95
CA ASN A 100 -5.17 20.40 23.26
C ASN A 100 -5.99 21.33 24.20
N THR A 101 -5.30 22.10 25.05
CA THR A 101 -5.87 22.99 26.07
C THR A 101 -6.87 24.02 25.52
N LYS A 102 -6.67 24.45 24.26
CA LYS A 102 -7.54 25.41 23.58
C LYS A 102 -8.66 24.75 22.76
N GLY A 103 -8.76 23.42 22.78
CA GLY A 103 -9.80 22.68 22.05
C GLY A 103 -9.73 22.86 20.53
N VAL A 104 -8.53 23.04 19.97
CA VAL A 104 -8.32 23.32 18.55
C VAL A 104 -8.53 22.06 17.70
N LEU A 105 -8.05 20.91 18.18
CA LEU A 105 -8.22 19.65 17.46
C LEU A 105 -9.67 19.15 17.53
N SER A 106 -10.10 18.49 16.47
CA SER A 106 -11.32 17.68 16.49
C SER A 106 -11.21 16.48 17.42
N ASP A 107 -12.34 15.83 17.68
CA ASP A 107 -12.39 14.61 18.47
C ASP A 107 -11.45 13.51 17.92
N LEU A 108 -10.67 12.90 18.82
CA LEU A 108 -9.62 11.92 18.51
C LEU A 108 -10.11 10.46 18.58
N SER A 109 -11.43 10.20 18.70
CA SER A 109 -11.96 8.82 18.79
C SER A 109 -11.60 7.94 17.58
N TYR A 110 -11.34 8.55 16.42
CA TYR A 110 -10.91 7.84 15.22
C TYR A 110 -9.57 7.12 15.39
N LEU A 111 -8.79 7.46 16.42
CA LEU A 111 -7.51 6.85 16.79
C LEU A 111 -7.64 5.71 17.81
N ASP A 112 -8.83 5.48 18.41
CA ASP A 112 -9.02 4.37 19.36
C ASP A 112 -8.83 3.03 18.64
N THR A 113 -7.85 2.25 19.09
CA THR A 113 -7.46 0.97 18.49
C THR A 113 -8.55 -0.09 18.60
N ARG A 114 -9.52 0.04 19.51
CA ARG A 114 -10.70 -0.84 19.59
C ARG A 114 -11.57 -0.77 18.34
N SER A 115 -11.55 0.37 17.62
CA SER A 115 -12.21 0.51 16.32
C SER A 115 -11.55 -0.31 15.19
N MET A 116 -10.37 -0.89 15.41
CA MET A 116 -9.62 -1.65 14.40
C MET A 116 -10.02 -3.13 14.29
N ALA A 117 -10.73 -3.69 15.28
CA ALA A 117 -11.16 -5.09 15.25
C ALA A 117 -12.23 -5.41 14.19
N GLY A 118 -12.87 -4.39 13.60
CA GLY A 118 -13.93 -4.56 12.58
C GLY A 118 -13.64 -3.97 11.19
N GLY A 119 -12.49 -3.32 10.99
CA GLY A 119 -12.23 -2.49 9.80
C GLY A 119 -11.12 -2.97 8.86
N MET A 120 -10.47 -4.10 9.16
CA MET A 120 -9.39 -4.67 8.34
C MET A 120 -9.95 -5.53 7.19
N GLY A 121 -10.96 -5.01 6.50
CA GLY A 121 -11.52 -5.58 5.28
C GLY A 121 -10.82 -5.02 4.05
N ASP A 122 -9.89 -5.80 3.49
CA ASP A 122 -9.58 -5.82 2.06
C ASP A 122 -8.86 -4.61 1.43
N SER A 123 -7.71 -4.20 1.98
CA SER A 123 -6.76 -3.33 1.27
C SER A 123 -5.95 -4.04 0.16
N ARG A 124 -6.20 -5.35 -0.06
CA ARG A 124 -5.54 -6.14 -1.11
C ARG A 124 -6.16 -5.96 -2.50
N LYS A 125 -7.33 -5.33 -2.62
CA LYS A 125 -7.97 -5.09 -3.94
C LYS A 125 -7.49 -3.86 -4.71
N MET A 126 -6.94 -2.83 -4.06
CA MET A 126 -6.60 -1.57 -4.75
C MET A 126 -5.32 -1.65 -5.60
N TYR A 127 -4.30 -2.40 -5.17
CA TYR A 127 -3.06 -2.59 -5.95
C TYR A 127 -3.15 -3.69 -7.02
N GLY A 128 -4.32 -4.29 -7.23
CA GLY A 128 -4.57 -5.29 -8.28
C GLY A 128 -5.15 -4.73 -9.58
N MET A 129 -5.56 -3.45 -9.63
CA MET A 129 -6.26 -2.87 -10.80
C MET A 129 -5.36 -2.05 -11.74
N MET A 130 -4.06 -1.91 -11.47
CA MET A 130 -3.09 -1.24 -12.35
C MET A 130 -1.86 -2.11 -12.64
N GLY A 131 -2.07 -3.36 -13.03
CA GLY A 131 -0.97 -4.24 -13.41
C GLY A 131 -1.40 -5.63 -13.82
N GLY A 132 -1.99 -5.76 -15.02
CA GLY A 132 -2.24 -7.08 -15.59
C GLY A 132 -3.37 -7.13 -16.59
N LYS A 133 -3.15 -6.62 -17.81
CA LYS A 133 -3.76 -7.25 -18.99
C LYS A 133 -3.14 -8.64 -19.14
N SER A 134 -3.55 -9.57 -18.28
CA SER A 134 -3.34 -10.99 -18.52
C SER A 134 -4.32 -11.36 -19.62
N ARG A 135 -3.79 -11.53 -20.84
CA ARG A 135 -4.54 -12.13 -21.94
C ARG A 135 -5.05 -13.47 -21.43
N LYS A 136 -6.37 -13.60 -21.28
CA LYS A 136 -7.05 -14.90 -21.26
C LYS A 136 -6.64 -15.62 -22.55
N MET A 137 -5.61 -16.46 -22.48
CA MET A 137 -5.45 -17.52 -23.46
C MET A 137 -6.53 -18.54 -23.12
N ASN A 138 -7.46 -18.66 -24.05
CA ASN A 138 -8.58 -19.57 -24.02
C ASN A 138 -8.02 -21.00 -24.18
N ALA A 139 -7.70 -21.66 -23.08
CA ALA A 139 -7.39 -23.08 -23.08
C ALA A 139 -8.72 -23.85 -23.05
N GLY A 140 -9.14 -24.35 -24.21
CA GLY A 140 -10.26 -25.28 -24.30
C GLY A 140 -11.28 -24.96 -25.39
N MET A 141 -10.86 -24.79 -26.65
CA MET A 141 -11.71 -25.18 -27.78
C MET A 141 -10.88 -25.31 -29.07
N MET A 142 -10.19 -26.44 -29.21
CA MET A 142 -9.85 -26.98 -30.52
C MET A 142 -10.16 -28.47 -30.47
N GLY A 143 -11.43 -28.76 -30.74
CA GLY A 143 -11.93 -30.10 -31.01
C GLY A 143 -11.19 -30.66 -32.23
N GLY A 144 -10.86 -31.94 -32.12
CA GLY A 144 -9.96 -32.66 -33.00
C GLY A 144 -10.29 -32.51 -34.48
N ASP A 145 -9.22 -32.25 -35.22
CA ASP A 145 -9.23 -32.41 -36.66
C ASP A 145 -9.46 -33.88 -37.01
N SER A 146 -10.24 -34.06 -38.06
CA SER A 146 -10.74 -35.35 -38.50
C SER A 146 -9.66 -36.16 -39.24
N ARG A 147 -9.88 -37.48 -39.27
CA ARG A 147 -9.31 -38.46 -40.23
C ARG A 147 -7.85 -38.87 -40.04
N LYS A 148 -7.69 -40.05 -39.44
CA LYS A 148 -7.03 -41.15 -40.17
C LYS A 148 -7.72 -42.48 -39.88
N MET A 149 -8.58 -42.86 -40.81
CA MET A 149 -9.13 -44.20 -40.95
C MET A 149 -8.11 -45.11 -41.65
N TYR A 150 -7.95 -46.31 -41.08
CA TYR A 150 -7.83 -47.64 -41.71
C TYR A 150 -6.69 -48.04 -42.67
N MET A 151 -6.47 -49.36 -42.62
CA MET A 151 -5.67 -50.28 -43.44
C MET A 151 -4.17 -50.30 -43.05
N GLY A 152 -3.60 -51.37 -42.50
CA GLY A 152 -3.78 -52.79 -42.81
C GLY A 152 -2.63 -53.25 -43.72
N GLY A 153 -1.76 -54.14 -43.23
CA GLY A 153 -0.83 -54.87 -44.12
C GLY A 153 0.63 -55.00 -43.64
N LYS A 154 0.94 -56.19 -43.14
CA LYS A 154 2.19 -56.99 -43.22
C LYS A 154 3.50 -56.37 -43.77
N SER A 155 4.59 -56.80 -43.11
CA SER A 155 5.89 -57.28 -43.65
C SER A 155 7.17 -56.42 -43.50
N ARG A 156 8.06 -56.94 -42.64
CA ARG A 156 9.47 -57.39 -42.86
C ARG A 156 10.58 -56.43 -43.38
N LYS A 157 11.74 -56.60 -42.70
CA LYS A 157 13.18 -56.53 -43.11
C LYS A 157 13.81 -55.13 -43.26
N MET A 158 14.78 -54.76 -42.41
CA MET A 158 16.26 -55.02 -42.41
C MET A 158 17.09 -54.01 -43.25
N ASN A 159 18.00 -53.29 -42.57
CA ASN A 159 19.44 -53.00 -42.84
C ASN A 159 19.80 -51.63 -42.23
N ALA A 160 20.76 -51.47 -41.31
CA ALA A 160 22.22 -51.72 -41.28
C ALA A 160 23.07 -50.57 -41.86
N GLY A 161 24.08 -50.16 -41.08
CA GLY A 161 25.18 -49.24 -41.45
C GLY A 161 25.28 -48.04 -40.50
N ILE A 162 26.00 -48.09 -39.37
CA ILE A 162 27.47 -48.01 -39.18
C ILE A 162 28.10 -46.75 -39.80
N MET A 163 28.55 -45.83 -38.93
CA MET A 163 29.87 -45.17 -38.89
C MET A 163 29.82 -44.14 -37.74
N GLY A 164 30.51 -44.32 -36.60
CA GLY A 164 31.94 -44.04 -36.41
C GLY A 164 32.14 -42.51 -36.25
N ARG A 165 32.64 -41.90 -35.17
CA ARG A 165 33.77 -42.15 -34.25
C ARG A 165 33.57 -41.18 -33.03
N LYS A 166 33.76 -41.61 -31.76
CA LYS A 166 34.96 -41.40 -30.89
C LYS A 166 35.42 -39.93 -30.82
N SER A 167 35.67 -39.22 -29.70
CA SER A 167 36.07 -39.51 -28.30
C SER A 167 35.85 -38.21 -27.49
N ARG A 168 35.29 -38.17 -26.27
CA ARG A 168 35.88 -38.41 -24.92
C ARG A 168 37.15 -37.57 -24.56
N LYS A 169 36.97 -36.59 -23.64
CA LYS A 169 37.78 -36.18 -22.45
C LYS A 169 37.69 -34.64 -22.27
N MET A 170 37.02 -34.10 -21.24
CA MET A 170 37.40 -33.94 -19.82
C MET A 170 38.73 -33.21 -19.51
N TYR A 171 38.54 -32.01 -18.95
CA TYR A 171 39.28 -31.26 -17.90
C TYR A 171 40.68 -30.65 -18.09
N ARG A 172 40.74 -29.37 -17.64
CA ARG A 172 41.84 -28.60 -17.03
C ARG A 172 43.07 -28.35 -17.92
N LYS A 173 43.60 -27.13 -17.99
CA LYS A 173 43.92 -26.20 -16.90
C LYS A 173 43.85 -24.75 -17.39
#